data_AF-A0AAJ0EXM0-F1
#
_entry.id   AF-A0AAJ0EXM0-F1
#
_cell.length_a   1.000
_cell.length_b   1.000
_cell.length_c   1.000
_cell.angle_alpha   90.00
_cell.angle_beta   90.00
_cell.angle_gamma   90.00
#
_symmetry.space_group_name_H-M   'P 1'
#
loop_
_entity.id
_entity.type
_entity.pdbx_description
1 polymer ?
#
loop_
_entity_poly.entity_id
_entity_poly.type
_entity_poly.pdbx_seq_one_letter_code
_entity_poly.pdbx_strand_id
1 'polypeptide(L)'
;MSDYDHFGSSEEESAEIKKLQADVDVDPDNFETWEKLVRACEGLEGGLNRNSSPQALATLRDAYDRFLLKFPLLFGYWKKYADLEFNIAGPESAEMVYERGCASITNSVDLWTDYCSFKMETTHVPHLVRELFERGATCVGLDFLAHPFWDKYIEYEERQEAQDKIFAILSRVIHIPMHQYARYFERFRQLSHSRPVTELVPAETLQRFQTEVEAESAQYAGVQRTELEVERDVRTKIDAMYYEYFTQTQSETNKRWTYESEMKRPYFHVTELESSQLTNWRKYLDFEESEGNTTRIVFLYERCLVTCAFYDEFWFRYARWMSAQEGKEEEVRIIYQRAATMFVPISRPGIRLQFAYFEESCGRIDIARDIHASILMKLPDCIEAITSWAHLQRRQSGLDAAVEVFKAQIDSPHVDIFTKAALVTEWALFLWKVKGSVEEARNVFLKNVQWYADSRVFWDKWLEFELQQATSTELEDQHGDRIKQIFDELRSKSRLSASTKKELYQIYLSYLQQRGGKDAMKQFLAIDREIFGPSSISLLAKDKVGGKENGAAVAELDEVTRYRAEARYLRYYELQGEPDLEGQATAPFN
;
A
#
# COMPACT_ATOMS: atom_id res chain seq x y z
N MET A 1 -46.86 -18.68 -32.64
CA MET A 1 -46.61 -17.22 -32.72
C MET A 1 -46.44 -16.73 -31.31
N SER A 2 -45.22 -16.81 -30.78
CA SER A 2 -44.87 -16.35 -29.44
C SER A 2 -43.35 -16.15 -29.35
N ASP A 3 -42.80 -15.33 -30.26
CA ASP A 3 -41.37 -15.03 -30.38
C ASP A 3 -41.13 -13.51 -30.48
N TYR A 4 -41.69 -12.69 -29.59
CA TYR A 4 -41.50 -11.23 -29.70
C TYR A 4 -41.27 -10.44 -28.40
N ASP A 5 -40.96 -11.09 -27.27
CA ASP A 5 -40.67 -10.40 -26.00
C ASP A 5 -39.23 -10.59 -25.45
N HIS A 6 -38.31 -11.23 -26.18
CA HIS A 6 -36.91 -11.41 -25.72
C HIS A 6 -35.89 -10.44 -26.36
N PHE A 7 -36.25 -9.71 -27.41
CA PHE A 7 -35.30 -8.80 -28.07
C PHE A 7 -35.08 -7.49 -27.29
N GLY A 8 -36.09 -6.99 -26.56
CA GLY A 8 -35.97 -5.74 -25.79
C GLY A 8 -35.08 -5.85 -24.54
N SER A 9 -35.18 -6.95 -23.78
CA SER A 9 -34.39 -7.18 -22.56
C SER A 9 -32.89 -7.29 -22.86
N SER A 10 -32.53 -8.00 -23.93
CA SER A 10 -31.11 -8.22 -24.29
C SER A 10 -30.40 -6.95 -24.78
N GLU A 11 -31.10 -6.06 -25.50
CA GLU A 11 -30.50 -4.79 -25.94
C GLU A 11 -30.34 -3.79 -24.79
N GLU A 12 -31.30 -3.72 -23.86
CA GLU A 12 -31.22 -2.87 -22.67
C GLU A 12 -30.11 -3.34 -21.72
N GLU A 13 -30.03 -4.65 -21.44
CA GLU A 13 -28.94 -5.28 -20.66
C GLU A 13 -27.57 -4.99 -21.28
N SER A 14 -27.46 -5.11 -22.62
CA SER A 14 -26.23 -4.82 -23.36
C SER A 14 -25.83 -3.34 -23.28
N ALA A 15 -26.80 -2.43 -23.31
CA ALA A 15 -26.55 -0.99 -23.19
C ALA A 15 -26.11 -0.59 -21.78
N GLU A 16 -26.72 -1.18 -20.74
CA GLU A 16 -26.34 -0.96 -19.35
C GLU A 16 -24.90 -1.41 -19.08
N ILE A 17 -24.51 -2.61 -19.53
CA ILE A 17 -23.15 -3.13 -19.37
C ILE A 17 -22.13 -2.21 -20.07
N LYS A 18 -22.41 -1.76 -21.29
CA LYS A 18 -21.50 -0.84 -22.01
C LYS A 18 -21.32 0.48 -21.27
N LYS A 19 -22.39 1.00 -20.66
CA LYS A 19 -22.32 2.20 -19.84
C LYS A 19 -21.45 1.97 -18.60
N LEU A 20 -21.71 0.88 -17.87
CA LEU A 20 -20.91 0.52 -16.68
C LEU A 20 -19.44 0.26 -17.03
N GLN A 21 -19.15 -0.34 -18.19
CA GLN A 21 -17.78 -0.50 -18.72
C GLN A 21 -17.10 0.85 -18.95
N ALA A 22 -17.81 1.81 -19.56
CA ALA A 22 -17.27 3.16 -19.75
C ALA A 22 -17.06 3.87 -18.40
N ASP A 23 -17.97 3.70 -17.45
CA ASP A 23 -17.86 4.31 -16.12
C ASP A 23 -16.65 3.76 -15.34
N VAL A 24 -16.35 2.45 -15.41
CA VAL A 24 -15.14 1.88 -14.79
C VAL A 24 -13.85 2.29 -15.52
N ASP A 25 -13.90 2.55 -16.83
CA ASP A 25 -12.72 3.04 -17.57
C ASP A 25 -12.39 4.50 -17.21
N VAL A 26 -13.42 5.30 -16.87
CA VAL A 26 -13.26 6.68 -16.41
C VAL A 26 -12.73 6.71 -14.97
N ASP A 27 -13.27 5.89 -14.07
CA ASP A 27 -12.85 5.82 -12.67
C ASP A 27 -12.62 4.37 -12.22
N PRO A 28 -11.44 3.80 -12.52
CA PRO A 28 -11.14 2.40 -12.22
C PRO A 28 -10.97 2.12 -10.72
N ASP A 29 -10.82 3.14 -9.88
CA ASP A 29 -10.70 3.00 -8.42
C ASP A 29 -12.07 2.90 -7.72
N ASN A 30 -13.17 3.20 -8.44
CA ASN A 30 -14.52 3.16 -7.87
C ASN A 30 -15.10 1.75 -7.79
N PHE A 31 -14.98 1.15 -6.59
CA PHE A 31 -15.48 -0.18 -6.29
C PHE A 31 -16.99 -0.38 -6.55
N GLU A 32 -17.83 0.61 -6.27
CA GLU A 32 -19.28 0.46 -6.43
C GLU A 32 -19.68 0.30 -7.91
N THR A 33 -18.98 0.98 -8.82
CA THR A 33 -19.20 0.85 -10.25
C THR A 33 -18.80 -0.54 -10.74
N TRP A 34 -17.68 -1.07 -10.25
CA TRP A 34 -17.26 -2.45 -10.53
C TRP A 34 -18.24 -3.48 -10.01
N GLU A 35 -18.73 -3.33 -8.78
CA GLU A 35 -19.71 -4.24 -8.20
C GLU A 35 -21.01 -4.26 -9.01
N LYS A 36 -21.49 -3.09 -9.46
CA LYS A 36 -22.65 -2.98 -10.36
C LYS A 36 -22.39 -3.68 -11.70
N LEU A 37 -21.21 -3.49 -12.30
CA LEU A 37 -20.83 -4.16 -13.55
C LEU A 37 -20.83 -5.69 -13.42
N VAL A 38 -20.19 -6.22 -12.38
CA VAL A 38 -20.14 -7.68 -12.13
C VAL A 38 -21.55 -8.24 -11.92
N ARG A 39 -22.37 -7.59 -11.10
CA ARG A 39 -23.76 -8.01 -10.87
C ARG A 39 -24.61 -7.98 -12.15
N ALA A 40 -24.45 -6.95 -12.98
CA ALA A 40 -25.15 -6.87 -14.28
C ALA A 40 -24.72 -8.02 -15.21
N CYS A 41 -23.41 -8.32 -15.27
CA CYS A 41 -22.89 -9.42 -16.10
C CYS A 41 -23.38 -10.80 -15.63
N GLU A 42 -23.52 -11.02 -14.32
CA GLU A 42 -24.07 -12.26 -13.76
C GLU A 42 -25.55 -12.48 -14.11
N GLY A 43 -26.30 -11.39 -14.23
CA GLY A 43 -27.74 -11.39 -14.54
C GLY A 43 -28.06 -11.59 -16.03
N LEU A 44 -27.06 -11.56 -16.91
CA LEU A 44 -27.25 -11.75 -18.35
C LEU A 44 -28.03 -13.03 -18.66
N GLU A 45 -28.98 -12.93 -19.60
CA GLU A 45 -29.83 -14.04 -20.03
C GLU A 45 -30.65 -14.67 -18.88
N GLY A 46 -30.94 -13.89 -17.83
CA GLY A 46 -31.68 -14.37 -16.65
C GLY A 46 -30.84 -15.23 -15.69
N GLY A 47 -29.52 -15.24 -15.86
CA GLY A 47 -28.58 -16.03 -15.07
C GLY A 47 -27.80 -17.01 -15.91
N LEU A 48 -26.48 -16.83 -15.92
CA LEU A 48 -25.58 -17.58 -16.80
C LEU A 48 -25.47 -19.06 -16.40
N ASN A 49 -25.51 -19.93 -17.41
CA ASN A 49 -25.39 -21.38 -17.25
C ASN A 49 -24.69 -22.00 -18.47
N ARG A 50 -24.59 -23.34 -18.52
CA ARG A 50 -23.91 -24.07 -19.60
C ARG A 50 -24.45 -23.81 -21.00
N ASN A 51 -25.71 -23.39 -21.11
CA ASN A 51 -26.38 -23.14 -22.39
C ASN A 51 -26.39 -21.65 -22.78
N SER A 52 -25.81 -20.78 -21.95
CA SER A 52 -25.74 -19.35 -22.24
C SER A 52 -24.90 -19.05 -23.48
N SER A 53 -25.16 -17.90 -24.12
CA SER A 53 -24.44 -17.56 -25.35
C SER A 53 -22.94 -17.36 -25.10
N PRO A 54 -22.06 -17.73 -26.06
CA PRO A 54 -20.62 -17.51 -25.92
C PRO A 54 -20.25 -16.04 -25.67
N GLN A 55 -21.05 -15.11 -26.20
CA GLN A 55 -20.85 -13.68 -25.98
C GLN A 55 -21.13 -13.28 -24.54
N ALA A 56 -22.22 -13.76 -23.94
CA ALA A 56 -22.55 -13.45 -22.55
C ALA A 56 -21.51 -14.03 -21.58
N LEU A 57 -21.05 -15.26 -21.84
CA LEU A 57 -19.96 -15.89 -21.08
C LEU A 57 -18.63 -15.12 -21.21
N ALA A 58 -18.29 -14.66 -22.42
CA ALA A 58 -17.09 -13.85 -22.63
C ALA A 58 -17.16 -12.50 -21.89
N THR A 59 -18.33 -11.84 -21.89
CA THR A 59 -18.56 -10.60 -21.15
C THR A 59 -18.42 -10.80 -19.64
N LEU A 60 -18.98 -11.88 -19.08
CA LEU A 60 -18.82 -12.22 -17.66
C LEU A 60 -17.35 -12.41 -17.29
N ARG A 61 -16.62 -13.23 -18.06
CA ARG A 61 -15.21 -13.54 -17.83
C ARG A 61 -14.34 -12.29 -17.90
N ASP A 62 -14.54 -11.43 -18.91
CA ASP A 62 -13.84 -10.16 -19.03
C ASP A 62 -14.10 -9.24 -17.82
N ALA A 63 -15.36 -9.13 -17.38
CA ALA A 63 -15.72 -8.32 -16.22
C ALA A 63 -15.03 -8.83 -14.95
N TYR A 64 -15.08 -10.14 -14.68
CA TYR A 64 -14.43 -10.76 -13.53
C TYR A 64 -12.90 -10.65 -13.59
N ASP A 65 -12.30 -10.89 -14.75
CA ASP A 65 -10.85 -10.82 -14.94
C ASP A 65 -10.31 -9.42 -14.69
N ARG A 66 -10.99 -8.39 -15.23
CA ARG A 66 -10.61 -6.99 -15.01
C ARG A 66 -10.87 -6.55 -13.58
N PHE A 67 -12.00 -6.95 -13.00
CA PHE A 67 -12.36 -6.62 -11.63
C PHE A 67 -11.37 -7.20 -10.62
N LEU A 68 -11.03 -8.48 -10.76
CA LEU A 68 -10.11 -9.17 -9.85
C LEU A 68 -8.64 -8.84 -10.15
N LEU A 69 -8.31 -8.35 -11.36
CA LEU A 69 -7.02 -7.70 -11.60
C LEU A 69 -6.90 -6.39 -10.80
N LYS A 70 -8.01 -5.64 -10.66
CA LYS A 70 -8.04 -4.37 -9.94
C LYS A 70 -8.15 -4.53 -8.42
N PHE A 71 -8.97 -5.47 -7.97
CA PHE A 71 -9.21 -5.78 -6.55
C PHE A 71 -8.88 -7.25 -6.23
N PRO A 72 -7.60 -7.64 -6.36
CA PRO A 72 -7.17 -9.04 -6.23
C PRO A 72 -7.42 -9.65 -4.85
N LEU A 73 -7.54 -8.83 -3.80
CA LEU A 73 -7.69 -9.27 -2.41
C LEU A 73 -9.12 -9.67 -2.01
N LEU A 74 -10.06 -9.63 -2.95
CA LEU A 74 -11.46 -9.99 -2.70
C LEU A 74 -11.69 -11.50 -2.85
N PHE A 75 -11.22 -12.28 -1.87
CA PHE A 75 -11.30 -13.75 -1.88
C PHE A 75 -12.73 -14.28 -2.14
N GLY A 76 -13.76 -13.61 -1.61
CA GLY A 76 -15.15 -14.01 -1.81
C GLY A 76 -15.60 -13.94 -3.28
N TYR A 77 -15.05 -13.00 -4.07
CA TYR A 77 -15.33 -12.91 -5.50
C TYR A 77 -14.53 -13.93 -6.31
N TRP A 78 -13.31 -14.29 -5.89
CA TRP A 78 -12.59 -15.43 -6.46
C TRP A 78 -13.37 -16.74 -6.29
N LYS A 79 -13.89 -16.99 -5.08
CA LYS A 79 -14.72 -18.16 -4.80
C LYS A 79 -15.98 -18.18 -5.65
N LYS A 80 -16.69 -17.04 -5.70
CA LYS A 80 -17.90 -16.89 -6.52
C LYS A 80 -17.61 -17.14 -8.00
N TYR A 81 -16.49 -16.63 -8.51
CA TYR A 81 -16.09 -16.84 -9.90
C TYR A 81 -15.76 -18.32 -10.18
N ALA A 82 -15.05 -18.98 -9.27
CA ALA A 82 -14.74 -20.40 -9.41
C ALA A 82 -16.01 -21.26 -9.41
N ASP A 83 -17.00 -20.93 -8.56
CA ASP A 83 -18.30 -21.63 -8.53
C ASP A 83 -19.10 -21.43 -9.83
N LEU A 84 -19.09 -20.21 -10.39
CA LEU A 84 -19.71 -19.94 -11.69
C LEU A 84 -19.03 -20.74 -12.80
N GLU A 85 -17.69 -20.74 -12.88
CA GLU A 85 -16.95 -21.52 -13.87
C GLU A 85 -17.14 -23.02 -13.71
N PHE A 86 -17.25 -23.53 -12.49
CA PHE A 86 -17.57 -24.93 -12.24
C PHE A 86 -18.93 -25.31 -12.84
N ASN A 87 -19.94 -24.46 -12.62
CA ASN A 87 -21.28 -24.67 -13.14
C ASN A 87 -21.33 -24.57 -14.67
N ILE A 88 -20.58 -23.63 -15.27
CA ILE A 88 -20.60 -23.34 -16.72
C ILE A 88 -19.70 -24.30 -17.51
N ALA A 89 -18.45 -24.46 -17.11
CA ALA A 89 -17.40 -25.13 -17.89
C ALA A 89 -16.81 -26.36 -17.20
N GLY A 90 -17.12 -26.59 -15.92
CA GLY A 90 -16.68 -27.77 -15.18
C GLY A 90 -15.39 -27.57 -14.38
N PRO A 91 -14.82 -28.66 -13.83
CA PRO A 91 -13.78 -28.58 -12.82
C PRO A 91 -12.47 -27.95 -13.29
N GLU A 92 -12.03 -28.20 -14.53
CA GLU A 92 -10.78 -27.65 -15.05
C GLU A 92 -10.80 -26.12 -15.10
N SER A 93 -11.94 -25.52 -15.50
CA SER A 93 -12.09 -24.06 -15.56
C SER A 93 -12.10 -23.45 -14.15
N ALA A 94 -12.82 -24.07 -13.21
CA ALA A 94 -12.86 -23.63 -11.82
C ALA A 94 -11.48 -23.71 -11.15
N GLU A 95 -10.71 -24.76 -11.43
CA GLU A 95 -9.34 -24.93 -10.94
C GLU A 95 -8.43 -23.79 -11.39
N MET A 96 -8.53 -23.34 -12.65
CA MET A 96 -7.77 -22.19 -13.15
C MET A 96 -8.10 -20.91 -12.37
N VAL A 97 -9.37 -20.71 -11.99
CA VAL A 97 -9.77 -19.56 -11.17
C VAL A 97 -9.21 -19.66 -9.76
N TYR A 98 -9.25 -20.84 -9.13
CA TYR A 98 -8.66 -21.05 -7.80
C TYR A 98 -7.14 -20.82 -7.79
N GLU A 99 -6.41 -21.33 -8.79
CA GLU A 99 -4.95 -21.11 -8.89
C GLU A 99 -4.62 -19.62 -9.02
N ARG A 100 -5.38 -18.87 -9.84
CA ARG A 100 -5.22 -17.41 -9.97
C ARG A 100 -5.55 -16.67 -8.66
N GLY A 101 -6.61 -17.09 -7.98
CA GLY A 101 -7.01 -16.51 -6.70
C GLY A 101 -5.96 -16.75 -5.61
N CYS A 102 -5.48 -17.99 -5.46
CA CYS A 102 -4.45 -18.33 -4.48
C CYS A 102 -3.10 -17.68 -4.80
N ALA A 103 -2.78 -17.45 -6.08
CA ALA A 103 -1.60 -16.66 -6.47
C ALA A 103 -1.76 -15.16 -6.13
N SER A 104 -2.99 -14.65 -6.16
CA SER A 104 -3.31 -13.25 -5.85
C SER A 104 -3.38 -12.98 -4.34
N ILE A 105 -3.87 -13.95 -3.56
CA ILE A 105 -4.04 -13.87 -2.10
C ILE A 105 -3.46 -15.13 -1.46
N THR A 106 -2.14 -15.21 -1.43
CA THR A 106 -1.42 -16.41 -0.97
C THR A 106 -1.77 -16.82 0.45
N ASN A 107 -2.10 -15.87 1.31
CA ASN A 107 -2.36 -16.08 2.73
C ASN A 107 -3.86 -16.14 3.11
N SER A 108 -4.78 -16.28 2.16
CA SER A 108 -6.21 -16.46 2.47
C SER A 108 -6.50 -17.89 2.91
N VAL A 109 -6.72 -18.10 4.21
CA VAL A 109 -7.12 -19.40 4.78
C VAL A 109 -8.40 -19.91 4.12
N ASP A 110 -9.39 -19.04 3.94
CA ASP A 110 -10.69 -19.39 3.35
C ASP A 110 -10.54 -19.89 1.92
N LEU A 111 -9.79 -19.16 1.07
CA LEU A 111 -9.64 -19.52 -0.33
C LEU A 111 -8.88 -20.83 -0.52
N TRP A 112 -7.82 -21.08 0.26
CA TRP A 112 -7.11 -22.36 0.25
C TRP A 112 -7.97 -23.51 0.77
N THR A 113 -8.78 -23.27 1.80
CA THR A 113 -9.72 -24.26 2.35
C THR A 113 -10.77 -24.65 1.31
N ASP A 114 -11.32 -23.66 0.61
CA ASP A 114 -12.28 -23.85 -0.48
C ASP A 114 -11.65 -24.59 -1.66
N TYR A 115 -10.45 -24.20 -2.08
CA TYR A 115 -9.76 -24.86 -3.19
C TYR A 115 -9.45 -26.33 -2.87
N CYS A 116 -8.92 -26.60 -1.68
CA CYS A 116 -8.64 -27.98 -1.27
C CYS A 116 -9.93 -28.81 -1.14
N SER A 117 -11.02 -28.21 -0.65
CA SER A 117 -12.34 -28.83 -0.57
C SER A 117 -12.90 -29.15 -1.97
N PHE A 118 -12.75 -28.23 -2.91
CA PHE A 118 -13.10 -28.45 -4.31
C PHE A 118 -12.26 -29.59 -4.94
N LYS A 119 -10.94 -29.59 -4.70
CA LYS A 119 -10.03 -30.58 -5.27
C LYS A 119 -10.29 -31.98 -4.73
N MET A 120 -10.58 -32.12 -3.42
CA MET A 120 -10.91 -33.42 -2.83
C MET A 120 -12.23 -34.01 -3.35
N GLU A 121 -13.17 -33.17 -3.81
CA GLU A 121 -14.45 -33.63 -4.39
C GLU A 121 -14.34 -33.98 -5.88
N THR A 122 -13.46 -33.30 -6.61
CA THR A 122 -13.35 -33.41 -8.07
C THR A 122 -12.18 -34.27 -8.55
N THR A 123 -11.19 -34.54 -7.69
CA THR A 123 -9.99 -35.31 -8.04
C THR A 123 -9.89 -36.59 -7.22
N HIS A 124 -9.85 -37.73 -7.92
CA HIS A 124 -9.74 -39.05 -7.29
C HIS A 124 -8.30 -39.58 -7.18
N VAL A 125 -7.31 -38.75 -7.48
CA VAL A 125 -5.88 -39.11 -7.46
C VAL A 125 -5.26 -38.57 -6.15
N PRO A 126 -4.98 -39.43 -5.15
CA PRO A 126 -4.66 -38.93 -3.81
C PRO A 126 -3.38 -38.09 -3.71
N HIS A 127 -2.36 -38.40 -4.50
CA HIS A 127 -1.10 -37.64 -4.44
C HIS A 127 -1.29 -36.17 -4.87
N LEU A 128 -2.14 -35.90 -5.87
CA LEU A 128 -2.41 -34.53 -6.33
C LEU A 128 -3.16 -33.71 -5.28
N VAL A 129 -4.12 -34.34 -4.59
CA VAL A 129 -4.87 -33.66 -3.52
C VAL A 129 -3.93 -33.35 -2.34
N ARG A 130 -3.08 -34.30 -1.95
CA ARG A 130 -2.07 -34.09 -0.89
C ARG A 130 -1.05 -33.03 -1.25
N GLU A 131 -0.57 -33.02 -2.48
CA GLU A 131 0.36 -31.98 -2.95
C GLU A 131 -0.26 -30.58 -2.84
N LEU A 132 -1.55 -30.45 -3.17
CA LEU A 132 -2.27 -29.19 -3.01
C LEU A 132 -2.41 -28.79 -1.54
N PHE A 133 -2.74 -29.72 -0.64
CA PHE A 133 -2.78 -29.44 0.79
C PHE A 133 -1.39 -29.06 1.34
N GLU A 134 -0.31 -29.70 0.93
CA GLU A 134 1.03 -29.30 1.36
C GLU A 134 1.41 -27.91 0.84
N ARG A 135 1.05 -27.56 -0.41
CA ARG A 135 1.18 -26.19 -0.93
C ARG A 135 0.41 -25.20 -0.05
N GLY A 136 -0.88 -25.46 0.21
CA GLY A 136 -1.70 -24.62 1.07
C GLY A 136 -1.11 -24.47 2.48
N ALA A 137 -0.58 -25.55 3.07
CA ALA A 137 0.04 -25.51 4.38
C ALA A 137 1.26 -24.58 4.45
N THR A 138 2.05 -24.49 3.37
CA THR A 138 3.18 -23.53 3.31
C THR A 138 2.71 -22.08 3.25
N CYS A 139 1.50 -21.82 2.73
CA CYS A 139 0.97 -20.48 2.51
C CYS A 139 0.09 -19.97 3.65
N VAL A 140 -0.72 -20.84 4.28
CA VAL A 140 -1.69 -20.47 5.33
C VAL A 140 -1.53 -21.23 6.65
N GLY A 141 -0.66 -22.24 6.70
CA GLY A 141 -0.58 -23.17 7.84
C GLY A 141 -0.17 -22.52 9.17
N LEU A 142 0.50 -21.36 9.12
CA LEU A 142 0.93 -20.61 10.30
C LEU A 142 -0.07 -19.54 10.75
N ASP A 143 -1.21 -19.37 10.06
CA ASP A 143 -2.22 -18.40 10.43
C ASP A 143 -2.84 -18.75 11.79
N PHE A 144 -3.06 -17.71 12.60
CA PHE A 144 -3.67 -17.87 13.91
C PHE A 144 -5.06 -18.53 13.83
N LEU A 145 -5.77 -18.30 12.72
CA LEU A 145 -7.07 -18.86 12.39
C LEU A 145 -7.00 -19.96 11.32
N ALA A 146 -5.86 -20.62 11.10
CA ALA A 146 -5.69 -21.71 10.12
C ALA A 146 -6.50 -22.99 10.39
N HIS A 147 -7.27 -23.05 11.49
CA HIS A 147 -8.00 -24.25 11.91
C HIS A 147 -8.99 -24.82 10.86
N PRO A 148 -9.72 -24.04 10.05
CA PRO A 148 -10.60 -24.62 9.03
C PRO A 148 -9.82 -25.39 7.95
N PHE A 149 -8.65 -24.86 7.57
CA PHE A 149 -7.75 -25.51 6.61
C PHE A 149 -7.21 -26.85 7.16
N TRP A 150 -6.69 -26.84 8.39
CA TRP A 150 -6.17 -28.06 9.03
C TRP A 150 -7.26 -29.10 9.27
N ASP A 151 -8.47 -28.67 9.65
CA ASP A 151 -9.62 -29.57 9.79
C ASP A 151 -9.94 -30.26 8.47
N LYS A 152 -9.93 -29.52 7.34
CA LYS A 152 -10.16 -30.10 6.03
C LYS A 152 -9.09 -31.07 5.59
N TYR A 153 -7.82 -30.79 5.89
CA TYR A 153 -6.74 -31.71 5.56
C TYR A 153 -6.85 -33.02 6.36
N ILE A 154 -7.17 -32.92 7.65
CA ILE A 154 -7.38 -34.11 8.48
C ILE A 154 -8.62 -34.89 8.02
N GLU A 155 -9.72 -34.20 7.72
CA GLU A 155 -10.95 -34.83 7.18
C GLU A 155 -10.66 -35.60 5.89
N TYR A 156 -9.82 -35.06 5.00
CA TYR A 156 -9.41 -35.75 3.79
C TYR A 156 -8.67 -37.06 4.10
N GLU A 157 -7.68 -37.03 4.99
CA GLU A 157 -6.92 -38.24 5.35
C GLU A 157 -7.78 -39.25 6.14
N GLU A 158 -8.79 -38.80 6.88
CA GLU A 158 -9.81 -39.67 7.47
C GLU A 158 -10.61 -40.42 6.41
N ARG A 159 -11.05 -39.73 5.35
CA ARG A 159 -11.73 -40.36 4.20
C ARG A 159 -10.83 -41.34 3.44
N GLN A 160 -9.51 -41.13 3.47
CA GLN A 160 -8.52 -42.05 2.90
C GLN A 160 -8.11 -43.18 3.84
N GLU A 161 -8.64 -43.20 5.08
CA GLU A 161 -8.25 -44.13 6.15
C GLU A 161 -6.73 -44.12 6.45
N ALA A 162 -6.06 -43.01 6.13
CA ALA A 162 -4.60 -42.86 6.22
C ALA A 162 -4.20 -42.36 7.61
N GLN A 163 -4.35 -43.23 8.60
CA GLN A 163 -4.15 -42.88 10.00
C GLN A 163 -2.72 -42.37 10.30
N ASP A 164 -1.69 -42.91 9.63
CA ASP A 164 -0.31 -42.44 9.73
C ASP A 164 -0.16 -40.97 9.31
N LYS A 165 -0.86 -40.55 8.26
CA LYS A 165 -0.87 -39.17 7.76
C LYS A 165 -1.58 -38.22 8.72
N ILE A 166 -2.70 -38.65 9.30
CA ILE A 166 -3.41 -37.88 10.34
C ILE A 166 -2.47 -37.61 11.52
N PHE A 167 -1.75 -38.64 11.99
CA PHE A 167 -0.79 -38.48 13.08
C PHE A 167 0.36 -37.54 12.71
N ALA A 168 0.90 -37.63 11.50
CA ALA A 168 1.94 -36.73 11.02
C ALA A 168 1.48 -35.27 10.94
N ILE A 169 0.25 -35.02 10.46
CA ILE A 169 -0.34 -33.68 10.42
C ILE A 169 -0.51 -33.12 11.83
N LEU A 170 -1.10 -33.90 12.75
CA LEU A 170 -1.29 -33.49 14.14
C LEU A 170 0.05 -33.21 14.83
N SER A 171 1.06 -34.06 14.60
CA SER A 171 2.42 -33.87 15.11
C SER A 171 3.03 -32.54 14.66
N ARG A 172 2.71 -32.07 13.43
CA ARG A 172 3.10 -30.74 12.96
C ARG A 172 2.29 -29.63 13.65
N VAL A 173 0.96 -29.77 13.68
CA VAL A 173 0.02 -28.72 14.14
C VAL A 173 0.18 -28.37 15.62
N ILE A 174 0.53 -29.32 16.50
CA ILE A 174 0.69 -29.06 17.94
C ILE A 174 1.80 -28.05 18.28
N HIS A 175 2.71 -27.78 17.35
CA HIS A 175 3.81 -26.81 17.50
C HIS A 175 3.44 -25.41 17.00
N ILE A 176 2.24 -25.24 16.43
CA ILE A 176 1.81 -23.98 15.82
C ILE A 176 0.91 -23.22 16.81
N PRO A 177 1.26 -21.98 17.20
CA PRO A 177 0.44 -21.17 18.10
C PRO A 177 -0.77 -20.59 17.35
N MET A 178 -1.83 -21.39 17.27
CA MET A 178 -3.11 -21.05 16.62
C MET A 178 -4.26 -21.07 17.62
N HIS A 179 -5.39 -20.45 17.29
CA HIS A 179 -6.54 -20.32 18.18
C HIS A 179 -7.05 -21.65 18.76
N GLN A 180 -7.15 -22.70 17.94
CA GLN A 180 -7.68 -24.02 18.33
C GLN A 180 -6.59 -25.04 18.73
N TYR A 181 -5.38 -24.58 19.11
CA TYR A 181 -4.24 -25.45 19.41
C TYR A 181 -4.57 -26.59 20.40
N ALA A 182 -5.37 -26.31 21.44
CA ALA A 182 -5.71 -27.28 22.48
C ALA A 182 -6.54 -28.46 21.95
N ARG A 183 -7.47 -28.21 21.02
CA ARG A 183 -8.28 -29.25 20.37
C ARG A 183 -7.40 -30.21 19.57
N TYR A 184 -6.41 -29.69 18.84
CA TYR A 184 -5.48 -30.53 18.08
C TYR A 184 -4.55 -31.32 18.99
N PHE A 185 -4.07 -30.72 20.09
CA PHE A 185 -3.24 -31.42 21.07
C PHE A 185 -4.00 -32.56 21.75
N GLU A 186 -5.26 -32.35 22.14
CA GLU A 186 -6.08 -33.40 22.73
C GLU A 186 -6.28 -34.57 21.75
N ARG A 187 -6.60 -34.26 20.49
CA ARG A 187 -6.73 -35.27 19.43
C ARG A 187 -5.40 -36.02 19.20
N PHE A 188 -4.28 -35.30 19.12
CA PHE A 188 -2.94 -35.88 19.01
C PHE A 188 -2.65 -36.85 20.16
N ARG A 189 -2.90 -36.41 21.41
CA ARG A 189 -2.67 -37.20 22.61
C ARG A 189 -3.51 -38.47 22.63
N GLN A 190 -4.79 -38.39 22.25
CA GLN A 190 -5.66 -39.56 22.11
C GLN A 190 -5.14 -40.57 21.09
N LEU A 191 -4.71 -40.12 19.90
CA LEU A 191 -4.12 -40.99 18.88
C LEU A 191 -2.77 -41.58 19.31
N SER A 192 -1.96 -40.84 20.08
CA SER A 192 -0.65 -41.32 20.54
C SER A 192 -0.75 -42.58 21.43
N HIS A 193 -1.85 -42.73 22.17
CA HIS A 193 -2.06 -43.88 23.05
C HIS A 193 -2.26 -45.20 22.28
N SER A 194 -2.81 -45.15 21.05
CA SER A 194 -3.06 -46.35 20.24
C SER A 194 -1.89 -46.70 19.30
N ARG A 195 -0.80 -45.91 19.32
CA ARG A 195 0.32 -46.05 18.39
C ARG A 195 1.53 -46.76 18.99
N PRO A 196 2.32 -47.48 18.18
CA PRO A 196 3.61 -48.02 18.60
C PRO A 196 4.54 -46.90 19.04
N VAL A 197 5.31 -47.13 20.11
CA VAL A 197 6.24 -46.13 20.67
C VAL A 197 7.30 -45.68 19.65
N THR A 198 7.69 -46.56 18.73
CA THR A 198 8.61 -46.28 17.62
C THR A 198 8.08 -45.25 16.61
N GLU A 199 6.77 -45.03 16.55
CA GLU A 199 6.13 -44.04 15.66
C GLU A 199 5.90 -42.69 16.35
N LEU A 200 5.99 -42.64 17.69
CA LEU A 200 5.61 -41.43 18.45
C LEU A 200 6.66 -40.33 18.41
N VAL A 201 7.94 -40.70 18.28
CA VAL A 201 9.07 -39.78 18.36
C VAL A 201 10.21 -40.27 17.46
N PRO A 202 11.15 -39.39 17.03
CA PRO A 202 12.34 -39.82 16.30
C PRO A 202 13.17 -40.86 17.06
N ALA A 203 13.87 -41.73 16.35
CA ALA A 203 14.63 -42.84 16.92
C ALA A 203 15.66 -42.39 17.98
N GLU A 204 16.32 -41.25 17.76
CA GLU A 204 17.29 -40.67 18.70
C GLU A 204 16.63 -40.27 20.03
N THR A 205 15.47 -39.61 19.96
CA THR A 205 14.67 -39.21 21.13
C THR A 205 14.14 -40.43 21.88
N LEU A 206 13.71 -41.46 21.16
CA LEU A 206 13.26 -42.72 21.76
C LEU A 206 14.40 -43.40 22.53
N GLN A 207 15.58 -43.52 21.90
CA GLN A 207 16.75 -44.15 22.53
C GLN A 207 17.19 -43.39 23.78
N ARG A 208 17.13 -42.05 23.76
CA ARG A 208 17.40 -41.21 24.93
C ARG A 208 16.46 -41.57 26.08
N PHE A 209 15.15 -41.60 25.84
CA PHE A 209 14.17 -41.93 26.88
C PHE A 209 14.28 -43.38 27.37
N GLN A 210 14.57 -44.34 26.48
CA GLN A 210 14.85 -45.72 26.88
C GLN A 210 16.06 -45.79 27.82
N THR A 211 17.14 -45.09 27.49
CA THR A 211 18.35 -45.02 28.33
C THR A 211 18.07 -44.36 29.68
N GLU A 212 17.27 -43.29 29.72
CA GLU A 212 16.84 -42.64 30.97
C GLU A 212 16.02 -43.59 31.85
N VAL A 213 15.04 -44.29 31.27
CA VAL A 213 14.19 -45.26 31.99
C VAL A 213 15.01 -46.45 32.49
N GLU A 214 15.97 -46.93 31.70
CA GLU A 214 16.93 -47.96 32.12
C GLU A 214 17.80 -47.48 33.28
N ALA A 215 18.33 -46.27 33.22
CA ALA A 215 19.14 -45.69 34.29
C ALA A 215 18.34 -45.48 35.59
N GLU A 216 17.09 -45.01 35.49
CA GLU A 216 16.17 -44.90 36.63
C GLU A 216 15.85 -46.28 37.22
N SER A 217 15.64 -47.29 36.38
CA SER A 217 15.39 -48.67 36.84
C SER A 217 16.58 -49.28 37.59
N ALA A 218 17.81 -48.94 37.19
CA ALA A 218 19.04 -49.40 37.84
C ALA A 218 19.21 -48.85 39.27
N GLN A 219 18.58 -47.71 39.58
CA GLN A 219 18.62 -47.12 40.94
C GLN A 219 17.76 -47.89 41.95
N TYR A 220 16.78 -48.69 41.52
CA TYR A 220 15.86 -49.43 42.38
C TYR A 220 16.30 -50.87 42.73
N ALA A 221 17.59 -51.20 42.57
CA ALA A 221 18.24 -52.41 43.09
C ALA A 221 17.43 -53.73 42.94
N GLY A 222 17.29 -54.20 41.70
CA GLY A 222 17.04 -55.63 41.43
C GLY A 222 15.58 -56.09 41.25
N VAL A 223 14.62 -55.16 41.09
CA VAL A 223 13.27 -55.53 40.64
C VAL A 223 13.28 -55.69 39.11
N GLN A 224 13.11 -56.92 38.59
CA GLN A 224 12.89 -57.14 37.17
C GLN A 224 11.57 -56.48 36.76
N ARG A 225 11.66 -55.43 35.95
CA ARG A 225 10.49 -54.74 35.38
C ARG A 225 10.09 -55.47 34.10
N THR A 226 8.79 -55.67 33.94
CA THR A 226 8.23 -56.26 32.72
C THR A 226 8.40 -55.32 31.53
N GLU A 227 8.44 -55.85 30.31
CA GLU A 227 8.50 -55.03 29.08
C GLU A 227 7.37 -53.99 29.02
N LEU A 228 6.18 -54.34 29.53
CA LEU A 228 5.03 -53.43 29.61
C LEU A 228 5.24 -52.26 30.59
N GLU A 229 5.94 -52.48 31.70
CA GLU A 229 6.28 -51.42 32.65
C GLU A 229 7.33 -50.46 32.07
N VAL A 230 8.32 -51.00 31.36
CA VAL A 230 9.32 -50.19 30.65
C VAL A 230 8.66 -49.35 29.55
N GLU A 231 7.79 -49.96 28.74
CA GLU A 231 7.06 -49.23 27.70
C GLU A 231 6.18 -48.12 28.28
N ARG A 232 5.47 -48.38 29.38
CA ARG A 232 4.64 -47.38 30.07
C ARG A 232 5.46 -46.18 30.55
N ASP A 233 6.62 -46.42 31.14
CA ASP A 233 7.48 -45.36 31.65
C ASP A 233 8.10 -44.55 30.49
N VAL A 234 8.50 -45.19 29.38
CA VAL A 234 8.92 -44.49 28.15
C VAL A 234 7.78 -43.64 27.59
N ARG A 235 6.55 -44.17 27.51
CA ARG A 235 5.37 -43.40 27.10
C ARG A 235 5.10 -42.20 28.00
N THR A 236 5.36 -42.33 29.30
CA THR A 236 5.18 -41.24 30.27
C THR A 236 6.19 -40.11 30.00
N LYS A 237 7.45 -40.44 29.68
CA LYS A 237 8.46 -39.45 29.27
C LYS A 237 8.09 -38.75 27.95
N ILE A 238 7.55 -39.50 26.99
CA ILE A 238 7.06 -38.95 25.72
C ILE A 238 5.87 -38.00 25.93
N ASP A 239 4.88 -38.41 26.75
CA ASP A 239 3.72 -37.58 27.09
C ASP A 239 4.15 -36.29 27.80
N ALA A 240 5.12 -36.37 28.74
CA ALA A 240 5.67 -35.21 29.42
C ALA A 240 6.33 -34.22 28.44
N MET A 241 7.14 -34.69 27.50
CA MET A 241 7.75 -33.85 26.46
C MET A 241 6.68 -33.18 25.58
N TYR A 242 5.66 -33.92 25.14
CA TYR A 242 4.59 -33.33 24.34
C TYR A 242 3.74 -32.34 25.15
N TYR A 243 3.58 -32.56 26.45
CA TYR A 243 2.91 -31.61 27.35
C TYR A 243 3.71 -30.32 27.55
N GLU A 244 5.05 -30.40 27.56
CA GLU A 244 5.92 -29.22 27.52
C GLU A 244 5.71 -28.41 26.23
N TYR A 245 5.68 -29.07 25.06
CA TYR A 245 5.35 -28.40 23.80
C TYR A 245 3.96 -27.76 23.83
N PHE A 246 2.96 -28.45 24.37
CA PHE A 246 1.62 -27.88 24.54
C PHE A 246 1.64 -26.60 25.40
N THR A 247 2.40 -26.61 26.50
CA THR A 247 2.52 -25.44 27.40
C THR A 247 3.25 -24.29 26.72
N GLN A 248 4.28 -24.58 25.92
CA GLN A 248 4.96 -23.58 25.10
C GLN A 248 4.00 -22.98 24.05
N THR A 249 3.33 -23.83 23.28
CA THR A 249 2.33 -23.40 22.27
C THR A 249 1.22 -22.58 22.93
N GLN A 250 0.73 -22.98 24.10
CA GLN A 250 -0.25 -22.22 24.88
C GLN A 250 0.27 -20.81 25.23
N SER A 251 1.51 -20.72 25.72
CA SER A 251 2.13 -19.43 26.05
C SER A 251 2.23 -18.53 24.81
N GLU A 252 2.74 -19.07 23.70
CA GLU A 252 2.91 -18.35 22.44
C GLU A 252 1.57 -17.93 21.81
N THR A 253 0.52 -18.75 21.94
CA THR A 253 -0.85 -18.41 21.53
C THR A 253 -1.40 -17.26 22.38
N ASN A 254 -1.23 -17.33 23.70
CA ASN A 254 -1.73 -16.30 24.62
C ASN A 254 -1.05 -14.94 24.41
N LYS A 255 0.26 -14.92 24.11
CA LYS A 255 0.97 -13.69 23.73
C LYS A 255 0.36 -13.02 22.49
N ARG A 256 -0.07 -13.81 21.50
CA ARG A 256 -0.61 -13.31 20.22
C ARG A 256 -2.09 -12.98 20.30
N TRP A 257 -2.82 -13.67 21.18
CA TRP A 257 -4.23 -13.42 21.44
C TRP A 257 -4.54 -11.97 21.83
N THR A 258 -3.60 -11.28 22.50
CA THR A 258 -3.76 -9.86 22.86
C THR A 258 -3.94 -8.96 21.65
N TYR A 259 -3.38 -9.34 20.50
CA TYR A 259 -3.50 -8.59 19.24
C TYR A 259 -4.63 -9.17 18.37
N GLU A 260 -4.70 -10.49 18.25
CA GLU A 260 -5.70 -11.18 17.40
C GLU A 260 -7.14 -10.93 17.87
N SER A 261 -7.37 -10.82 19.18
CA SER A 261 -8.71 -10.53 19.72
C SER A 261 -9.21 -9.10 19.44
N GLU A 262 -8.29 -8.18 19.16
CA GLU A 262 -8.63 -6.79 18.77
C GLU A 262 -8.88 -6.65 17.26
N MET A 263 -8.51 -7.63 16.44
CA MET A 263 -8.70 -7.60 14.99
C MET A 263 -10.18 -7.85 14.63
N LYS A 264 -10.86 -6.80 14.15
CA LYS A 264 -12.27 -6.89 13.76
C LYS A 264 -12.46 -7.32 12.30
N ARG A 265 -11.51 -6.98 11.42
CA ARG A 265 -11.61 -7.20 9.97
C ARG A 265 -10.30 -7.81 9.42
N PRO A 266 -10.14 -9.15 9.46
CA PRO A 266 -8.93 -9.83 8.99
C PRO A 266 -8.88 -10.03 7.46
N TYR A 267 -9.70 -9.29 6.71
CA TYR A 267 -9.80 -9.36 5.25
C TYR A 267 -9.77 -7.96 4.63
N PHE A 268 -9.48 -7.89 3.34
CA PHE A 268 -9.45 -6.64 2.60
C PHE A 268 -10.85 -6.06 2.40
N HIS A 269 -10.97 -4.74 2.53
CA HIS A 269 -12.14 -3.99 2.10
C HIS A 269 -11.72 -2.59 1.64
N VAL A 270 -12.47 -2.02 0.70
CA VAL A 270 -12.21 -0.69 0.11
C VAL A 270 -12.55 0.49 1.03
N THR A 271 -13.00 0.21 2.27
CA THR A 271 -13.35 1.26 3.24
C THR A 271 -12.27 1.36 4.29
N GLU A 272 -12.11 2.55 4.84
CA GLU A 272 -11.11 2.83 5.86
C GLU A 272 -11.28 1.96 7.11
N LEU A 273 -10.16 1.65 7.76
CA LEU A 273 -10.08 1.06 9.08
C LEU A 273 -10.15 2.14 10.15
N GLU A 274 -10.61 1.76 11.34
CA GLU A 274 -10.46 2.59 12.55
C GLU A 274 -8.97 2.77 12.88
N SER A 275 -8.57 3.96 13.35
CA SER A 275 -7.18 4.22 13.78
C SER A 275 -6.68 3.25 14.87
N SER A 276 -7.59 2.73 15.69
CA SER A 276 -7.32 1.68 16.68
C SER A 276 -6.82 0.38 16.05
N GLN A 277 -7.38 -0.02 14.90
CA GLN A 277 -6.97 -1.23 14.17
C GLN A 277 -5.57 -1.05 13.58
N LEU A 278 -5.26 0.11 13.00
CA LEU A 278 -3.91 0.40 12.50
C LEU A 278 -2.88 0.40 13.64
N THR A 279 -3.26 0.96 14.79
CA THR A 279 -2.42 0.95 16.00
C THR A 279 -2.16 -0.46 16.50
N ASN A 280 -3.17 -1.33 16.49
CA ASN A 280 -2.99 -2.75 16.84
C ASN A 280 -2.04 -3.46 15.87
N TRP A 281 -2.19 -3.25 14.55
CA TRP A 281 -1.27 -3.81 13.55
C TRP A 281 0.18 -3.37 13.75
N ARG A 282 0.42 -2.08 14.03
CA ARG A 282 1.77 -1.57 14.33
C ARG A 282 2.37 -2.28 15.55
N LYS A 283 1.62 -2.37 16.65
CA LYS A 283 2.07 -3.05 17.88
C LYS A 283 2.30 -4.54 17.67
N TYR A 284 1.48 -5.20 16.86
CA TYR A 284 1.64 -6.63 16.58
C TYR A 284 2.88 -6.91 15.73
N LEU A 285 3.14 -6.07 14.72
CA LEU A 285 4.37 -6.13 13.93
C LEU A 285 5.60 -5.84 14.81
N ASP A 286 5.55 -4.83 15.68
CA ASP A 286 6.62 -4.54 16.66
C ASP A 286 6.92 -5.78 17.52
N PHE A 287 5.87 -6.47 17.97
CA PHE A 287 6.00 -7.68 18.78
C PHE A 287 6.68 -8.83 18.02
N GLU A 288 6.18 -9.26 16.85
CA GLU A 288 6.81 -10.37 16.12
C GLU A 288 8.23 -10.02 15.65
N GLU A 289 8.50 -8.76 15.28
CA GLU A 289 9.85 -8.28 14.96
C GLU A 289 10.80 -8.42 16.14
N SER A 290 10.32 -8.15 17.37
CA SER A 290 11.11 -8.30 18.59
C SER A 290 11.36 -9.76 18.99
N GLU A 291 10.44 -10.68 18.66
CA GLU A 291 10.63 -12.13 18.89
C GLU A 291 11.64 -12.74 17.89
N GLY A 292 11.88 -12.08 16.74
CA GLY A 292 12.99 -12.38 15.83
C GLY A 292 12.82 -13.59 14.91
N ASN A 293 11.64 -14.24 14.88
CA ASN A 293 11.39 -15.35 13.97
C ASN A 293 11.03 -14.84 12.56
N THR A 294 12.01 -14.85 11.65
CA THR A 294 11.87 -14.34 10.27
C THR A 294 10.65 -14.88 9.53
N THR A 295 10.40 -16.20 9.60
CA THR A 295 9.25 -16.82 8.91
C THR A 295 7.93 -16.30 9.44
N ARG A 296 7.79 -16.16 10.78
CA ARG A 296 6.58 -15.61 11.40
C ARG A 296 6.40 -14.13 11.11
N ILE A 297 7.49 -13.36 11.10
CA ILE A 297 7.46 -11.93 10.79
C ILE A 297 6.97 -11.71 9.35
N VAL A 298 7.55 -12.42 8.38
CA VAL A 298 7.12 -12.38 6.98
C VAL A 298 5.64 -12.78 6.87
N PHE A 299 5.23 -13.85 7.55
CA PHE A 299 3.85 -14.31 7.54
C PHE A 299 2.88 -13.25 8.08
N LEU A 300 3.23 -12.56 9.17
CA LEU A 300 2.42 -11.49 9.74
C LEU A 300 2.36 -10.27 8.82
N TYR A 301 3.47 -9.92 8.17
CA TYR A 301 3.49 -8.84 7.17
C TYR A 301 2.53 -9.13 6.02
N GLU A 302 2.58 -10.33 5.45
CA GLU A 302 1.67 -10.73 4.37
C GLU A 302 0.20 -10.65 4.82
N ARG A 303 -0.12 -11.08 6.05
CA ARG A 303 -1.48 -10.93 6.64
C ARG A 303 -1.88 -9.47 6.79
N CYS A 304 -1.00 -8.65 7.36
CA CYS A 304 -1.24 -7.22 7.52
C CYS A 304 -1.54 -6.57 6.17
N LEU A 305 -0.78 -6.91 5.12
CA LEU A 305 -0.94 -6.33 3.79
C LEU A 305 -2.21 -6.79 3.05
N VAL A 306 -2.90 -7.83 3.50
CA VAL A 306 -4.26 -8.13 3.01
C VAL A 306 -5.25 -7.12 3.58
N THR A 307 -5.29 -6.96 4.90
CA THR A 307 -6.23 -6.03 5.56
C THR A 307 -5.89 -4.56 5.27
N CYS A 308 -4.60 -4.23 5.25
CA CYS A 308 -4.07 -2.88 5.20
C CYS A 308 -3.43 -2.54 3.84
N ALA A 309 -3.82 -3.22 2.76
CA ALA A 309 -3.23 -3.06 1.43
C ALA A 309 -3.20 -1.60 0.92
N PHE A 310 -4.18 -0.80 1.33
CA PHE A 310 -4.31 0.61 0.95
C PHE A 310 -3.61 1.58 1.91
N TYR A 311 -2.90 1.09 2.91
CA TYR A 311 -2.12 1.91 3.84
C TYR A 311 -0.64 1.76 3.53
N ASP A 312 -0.10 2.71 2.76
CA ASP A 312 1.27 2.69 2.24
C ASP A 312 2.33 2.53 3.35
N GLU A 313 2.02 2.97 4.59
CA GLU A 313 2.91 2.83 5.75
C GLU A 313 3.37 1.38 5.99
N PHE A 314 2.50 0.38 5.78
CA PHE A 314 2.85 -1.02 6.03
C PHE A 314 3.71 -1.61 4.92
N TRP A 315 3.49 -1.18 3.66
CA TRP A 315 4.39 -1.51 2.55
C TRP A 315 5.77 -0.92 2.77
N PHE A 316 5.84 0.35 3.18
CA PHE A 316 7.09 1.01 3.52
C PHE A 316 7.81 0.33 4.68
N ARG A 317 7.09 -0.02 5.75
CA ARG A 317 7.64 -0.73 6.90
C ARG A 317 8.20 -2.09 6.49
N TYR A 318 7.45 -2.86 5.70
CA TYR A 318 7.86 -4.19 5.26
C TYR A 318 9.11 -4.13 4.37
N ALA A 319 9.13 -3.23 3.38
CA ALA A 319 10.28 -3.04 2.50
C ALA A 319 11.53 -2.63 3.30
N ARG A 320 11.39 -1.73 4.28
CA ARG A 320 12.49 -1.30 5.17
C ARG A 320 13.00 -2.47 6.01
N TRP A 321 12.11 -3.23 6.67
CA TRP A 321 12.49 -4.38 7.49
C TRP A 321 13.19 -5.47 6.66
N MET A 322 12.66 -5.77 5.46
CA MET A 322 13.27 -6.74 4.54
C MET A 322 14.63 -6.27 4.03
N SER A 323 14.78 -4.97 3.72
CA SER A 323 16.07 -4.40 3.25
C SER A 323 17.18 -4.45 4.30
N ALA A 324 16.83 -4.52 5.58
CA ALA A 324 17.79 -4.68 6.67
C ALA A 324 18.30 -6.13 6.80
N GLN A 325 17.70 -7.08 6.09
CA GLN A 325 18.13 -8.48 6.09
C GLN A 325 19.21 -8.73 5.02
N GLU A 326 20.18 -9.58 5.31
CA GLU A 326 21.28 -9.87 4.40
C GLU A 326 20.80 -10.60 3.13
N GLY A 327 21.17 -10.09 1.95
CA GLY A 327 20.91 -10.74 0.66
C GLY A 327 19.44 -10.72 0.21
N LYS A 328 18.60 -9.86 0.79
CA LYS A 328 17.14 -9.81 0.52
C LYS A 328 16.70 -8.74 -0.50
N GLU A 329 17.59 -8.34 -1.40
CA GLU A 329 17.30 -7.30 -2.40
C GLU A 329 16.14 -7.70 -3.34
N GLU A 330 16.03 -8.98 -3.72
CA GLU A 330 14.95 -9.43 -4.61
C GLU A 330 13.60 -9.43 -3.89
N GLU A 331 13.55 -9.83 -2.62
CA GLU A 331 12.34 -9.74 -1.82
C GLU A 331 11.89 -8.29 -1.63
N VAL A 332 12.81 -7.35 -1.38
CA VAL A 332 12.49 -5.91 -1.34
C VAL A 332 11.89 -5.44 -2.67
N ARG A 333 12.48 -5.87 -3.80
CA ARG A 333 11.97 -5.57 -5.14
C ARG A 333 10.54 -6.10 -5.32
N ILE A 334 10.28 -7.34 -4.95
CA ILE A 334 8.97 -7.98 -5.05
C ILE A 334 7.93 -7.22 -4.20
N ILE A 335 8.29 -6.80 -2.99
CA ILE A 335 7.41 -5.99 -2.12
C ILE A 335 7.02 -4.69 -2.83
N TYR A 336 8.00 -3.96 -3.36
CA TYR A 336 7.71 -2.71 -4.09
C TYR A 336 6.92 -2.94 -5.37
N GLN A 337 7.25 -3.96 -6.16
CA GLN A 337 6.51 -4.29 -7.38
C GLN A 337 5.04 -4.58 -7.08
N ARG A 338 4.77 -5.41 -6.07
CA ARG A 338 3.40 -5.70 -5.61
C ARG A 338 2.67 -4.44 -5.20
N ALA A 339 3.28 -3.62 -4.34
CA ALA A 339 2.67 -2.37 -3.89
C ALA A 339 2.38 -1.42 -5.08
N ALA A 340 3.38 -1.19 -5.94
CA ALA A 340 3.34 -0.21 -7.02
C ALA A 340 2.46 -0.63 -8.22
N THR A 341 2.29 -1.93 -8.48
CA THR A 341 1.63 -2.42 -9.70
C THR A 341 0.30 -3.09 -9.46
N MET A 342 0.03 -3.58 -8.23
CA MET A 342 -1.18 -4.35 -7.93
C MET A 342 -2.08 -3.68 -6.90
N PHE A 343 -1.52 -3.20 -5.77
CA PHE A 343 -2.34 -2.88 -4.61
C PHE A 343 -2.55 -1.38 -4.38
N VAL A 344 -1.50 -0.56 -4.48
CA VAL A 344 -1.60 0.87 -4.19
C VAL A 344 -2.16 1.61 -5.41
N PRO A 345 -3.25 2.40 -5.28
CA PRO A 345 -3.80 3.25 -6.34
C PRO A 345 -2.75 4.11 -7.04
N ILE A 346 -2.96 4.37 -8.33
CA ILE A 346 -1.97 5.09 -9.15
C ILE A 346 -1.90 6.58 -8.80
N SER A 347 -2.96 7.12 -8.22
CA SER A 347 -3.03 8.48 -7.67
C SER A 347 -2.03 8.74 -6.53
N ARG A 348 -1.41 7.67 -5.99
CA ARG A 348 -0.47 7.73 -4.87
C ARG A 348 0.96 7.43 -5.36
N PRO A 349 1.75 8.46 -5.71
CA PRO A 349 3.06 8.27 -6.32
C PRO A 349 4.16 7.87 -5.33
N GLY A 350 4.00 8.12 -4.01
CA GLY A 350 5.06 7.97 -3.01
C GLY A 350 5.72 6.58 -2.99
N ILE A 351 4.93 5.51 -2.99
CA ILE A 351 5.45 4.13 -3.02
C ILE A 351 6.24 3.83 -4.30
N ARG A 352 5.81 4.39 -5.43
CA ARG A 352 6.46 4.22 -6.74
C ARG A 352 7.76 5.01 -6.82
N LEU A 353 7.80 6.20 -6.24
CA LEU A 353 9.02 6.99 -6.14
C LEU A 353 10.06 6.28 -5.27
N GLN A 354 9.65 5.71 -4.13
CA GLN A 354 10.59 4.94 -3.31
C GLN A 354 11.08 3.67 -4.03
N PHE A 355 10.22 3.02 -4.80
CA PHE A 355 10.62 1.90 -5.66
C PHE A 355 11.67 2.34 -6.70
N ALA A 356 11.48 3.49 -7.35
CA ALA A 356 12.47 4.03 -8.28
C ALA A 356 13.81 4.36 -7.61
N TYR A 357 13.80 4.86 -6.37
CA TYR A 357 15.02 5.09 -5.59
C TYR A 357 15.74 3.79 -5.26
N PHE A 358 14.98 2.77 -4.88
CA PHE A 358 15.53 1.44 -4.65
C PHE A 358 16.19 0.89 -5.93
N GLU A 359 15.51 0.92 -7.08
CA GLU A 359 16.10 0.41 -8.32
C GLU A 359 17.32 1.20 -8.78
N GLU A 360 17.33 2.53 -8.58
CA GLU A 360 18.53 3.34 -8.80
C GLU A 360 19.68 2.90 -7.88
N SER A 361 19.41 2.65 -6.60
CA SER A 361 20.43 2.17 -5.64
C SER A 361 21.00 0.80 -6.00
N CYS A 362 20.20 -0.06 -6.64
CA CYS A 362 20.62 -1.34 -7.20
C CYS A 362 21.32 -1.22 -8.58
N GLY A 363 21.52 0.00 -9.09
CA GLY A 363 22.14 0.25 -10.40
C GLY A 363 21.22 -0.01 -11.60
N ARG A 364 19.93 -0.30 -11.39
CA ARG A 364 18.93 -0.53 -12.44
C ARG A 364 18.28 0.79 -12.87
N ILE A 365 19.11 1.69 -13.39
CA ILE A 365 18.73 3.07 -13.68
C ILE A 365 17.59 3.16 -14.72
N ASP A 366 17.60 2.28 -15.72
CA ASP A 366 16.56 2.26 -16.76
C ASP A 366 15.18 1.94 -16.17
N ILE A 367 15.11 0.98 -15.23
CA ILE A 367 13.87 0.68 -14.50
C ILE A 367 13.43 1.89 -13.68
N ALA A 368 14.36 2.56 -12.99
CA ALA A 368 14.03 3.79 -12.26
C ALA A 368 13.44 4.87 -13.20
N ARG A 369 13.96 5.03 -14.42
CA ARG A 369 13.40 5.96 -15.43
C ARG A 369 12.00 5.53 -15.88
N ASP A 370 11.81 4.25 -16.16
CA ASP A 370 10.52 3.70 -16.59
C ASP A 370 9.44 3.87 -15.52
N ILE A 371 9.79 3.70 -14.24
CA ILE A 371 8.87 3.95 -13.13
C ILE A 371 8.42 5.41 -13.13
N HIS A 372 9.34 6.38 -13.22
CA HIS A 372 8.99 7.80 -13.30
C HIS A 372 8.09 8.11 -14.51
N ALA A 373 8.46 7.59 -15.69
CA ALA A 373 7.66 7.75 -16.89
C ALA A 373 6.24 7.19 -16.71
N SER A 374 6.09 6.02 -16.09
CA SER A 374 4.80 5.38 -15.84
C SER A 374 3.89 6.20 -14.91
N ILE A 375 4.47 6.86 -13.89
CA ILE A 375 3.73 7.78 -13.02
C ILE A 375 3.18 8.93 -13.86
N LEU A 376 4.02 9.57 -14.68
CA LEU A 376 3.64 10.75 -15.46
C LEU A 376 2.68 10.43 -16.62
N MET A 377 2.61 9.19 -17.09
CA MET A 377 1.58 8.77 -18.05
C MET A 377 0.16 8.88 -17.46
N LYS A 378 0.02 8.76 -16.14
CA LYS A 378 -1.27 8.81 -15.44
C LYS A 378 -1.47 10.09 -14.63
N LEU A 379 -0.38 10.64 -14.11
CA LEU A 379 -0.34 11.88 -13.34
C LEU A 379 0.65 12.87 -13.98
N PRO A 380 0.32 13.44 -15.15
CA PRO A 380 1.23 14.36 -15.86
C PRO A 380 1.59 15.60 -15.02
N ASP A 381 0.72 16.00 -14.09
CA ASP A 381 0.90 17.14 -13.20
C ASP A 381 1.64 16.83 -11.89
N CYS A 382 2.18 15.63 -11.73
CA CYS A 382 2.85 15.24 -10.49
C CYS A 382 4.23 15.93 -10.35
N ILE A 383 4.25 17.12 -9.73
CA ILE A 383 5.47 17.91 -9.46
C ILE A 383 6.54 17.08 -8.78
N GLU A 384 6.15 16.25 -7.81
CA GLU A 384 7.08 15.41 -7.06
C GLU A 384 7.79 14.40 -7.97
N ALA A 385 7.05 13.71 -8.84
CA ALA A 385 7.62 12.75 -9.77
C ALA A 385 8.52 13.41 -10.83
N ILE A 386 8.13 14.58 -11.35
CA ILE A 386 8.96 15.34 -12.31
C ILE A 386 10.26 15.78 -11.65
N THR A 387 10.18 16.35 -10.45
CA THR A 387 11.34 16.81 -9.68
C THR A 387 12.27 15.66 -9.34
N SER A 388 11.70 14.55 -8.88
CA SER A 388 12.42 13.31 -8.61
C SER A 388 13.16 12.79 -9.86
N TRP A 389 12.48 12.77 -11.02
CA TRP A 389 13.07 12.33 -12.28
C TRP A 389 14.21 13.26 -12.73
N ALA A 390 14.04 14.58 -12.62
CA ALA A 390 15.11 15.53 -12.91
C ALA A 390 16.34 15.26 -12.02
N HIS A 391 16.15 14.98 -10.73
CA HIS A 391 17.24 14.64 -9.82
C HIS A 391 17.87 13.27 -10.08
N LEU A 392 17.12 12.28 -10.55
CA LEU A 392 17.64 11.02 -11.08
C LEU A 392 18.56 11.30 -12.27
N GLN A 393 18.09 12.05 -13.27
CA GLN A 393 18.91 12.40 -14.44
C GLN A 393 20.15 13.21 -14.06
N ARG A 394 20.05 14.09 -13.05
CA ARG A 394 21.22 14.80 -12.52
C ARG A 394 22.29 13.84 -12.02
N ARG A 395 21.91 12.85 -11.20
CA ARG A 395 22.83 11.89 -10.59
C ARG A 395 23.49 10.99 -11.64
N GLN A 396 22.74 10.64 -12.69
CA GLN A 396 23.16 9.61 -13.65
C GLN A 396 23.72 10.18 -14.97
N SER A 397 23.29 11.38 -15.35
CA SER A 397 23.51 11.97 -16.69
C SER A 397 23.95 13.44 -16.64
N GLY A 398 24.06 14.04 -15.46
CA GLY A 398 24.52 15.42 -15.27
C GLY A 398 23.44 16.50 -15.34
N LEU A 399 23.87 17.75 -15.20
CA LEU A 399 23.00 18.92 -15.02
C LEU A 399 22.07 19.15 -16.22
N ASP A 400 22.61 19.07 -17.44
CA ASP A 400 21.85 19.38 -18.65
C ASP A 400 20.68 18.41 -18.85
N ALA A 401 20.90 17.12 -18.58
CA ALA A 401 19.85 16.10 -18.64
C ALA A 401 18.70 16.38 -17.66
N ALA A 402 19.00 16.88 -16.46
CA ALA A 402 17.97 17.29 -15.50
C ALA A 402 17.17 18.51 -15.97
N VAL A 403 17.85 19.50 -16.56
CA VAL A 403 17.20 20.70 -17.12
C VAL A 403 16.28 20.34 -18.27
N GLU A 404 16.67 19.40 -19.13
CA GLU A 404 15.81 18.93 -20.23
C GLU A 404 14.53 18.25 -19.73
N VAL A 405 14.56 17.55 -18.59
CA VAL A 405 13.33 17.01 -17.96
C VAL A 405 12.37 18.14 -17.61
N PHE A 406 12.85 19.20 -16.93
CA PHE A 406 11.98 20.33 -16.58
C PHE A 406 11.43 21.04 -17.82
N LYS A 407 12.28 21.34 -18.81
CA LYS A 407 11.84 21.99 -20.05
C LYS A 407 10.77 21.17 -20.79
N ALA A 408 10.99 19.86 -20.94
CA ALA A 408 10.03 18.99 -21.62
C ALA A 408 8.64 19.03 -20.97
N GLN A 409 8.58 19.09 -19.64
CA GLN A 409 7.30 19.19 -18.92
C GLN A 409 6.71 20.60 -18.95
N ILE A 410 7.55 21.65 -18.89
CA ILE A 410 7.10 23.05 -19.03
C ILE A 410 6.51 23.29 -20.43
N ASP A 411 7.11 22.71 -21.47
CA ASP A 411 6.66 22.85 -22.86
C ASP A 411 5.45 21.95 -23.19
N SER A 412 5.15 20.96 -22.35
CA SER A 412 4.03 20.04 -22.54
C SER A 412 2.67 20.76 -22.49
N PRO A 413 1.76 20.53 -23.44
CA PRO A 413 0.40 21.10 -23.41
C PRO A 413 -0.49 20.42 -22.36
N HIS A 414 -0.09 19.28 -21.82
CA HIS A 414 -0.88 18.47 -20.88
C HIS A 414 -0.60 18.80 -19.41
N VAL A 415 0.38 19.67 -19.14
CA VAL A 415 0.76 20.09 -17.80
C VAL A 415 0.10 21.43 -17.48
N ASP A 416 -0.54 21.52 -16.31
CA ASP A 416 -1.23 22.71 -15.81
C ASP A 416 -0.26 23.87 -15.55
N ILE A 417 -0.74 25.09 -15.72
CA ILE A 417 0.08 26.30 -15.58
C ILE A 417 0.70 26.47 -14.19
N PHE A 418 0.04 26.01 -13.12
CA PHE A 418 0.56 26.07 -11.75
C PHE A 418 1.63 25.00 -11.50
N THR A 419 1.49 23.83 -12.13
CA THR A 419 2.55 22.82 -12.20
C THR A 419 3.77 23.42 -12.90
N LYS A 420 3.59 24.02 -14.09
CA LYS A 420 4.68 24.69 -14.82
C LYS A 420 5.38 25.77 -14.00
N ALA A 421 4.62 26.57 -13.26
CA ALA A 421 5.16 27.58 -12.36
C ALA A 421 6.10 26.96 -11.31
N ALA A 422 5.71 25.84 -10.69
CA ALA A 422 6.55 25.12 -9.74
C ALA A 422 7.79 24.50 -10.42
N LEU A 423 7.66 23.94 -11.61
CA LEU A 423 8.80 23.37 -12.34
C LEU A 423 9.82 24.44 -12.76
N VAL A 424 9.35 25.63 -13.15
CA VAL A 424 10.22 26.77 -13.47
C VAL A 424 11.00 27.24 -12.24
N THR A 425 10.39 27.22 -11.06
CA THR A 425 11.11 27.59 -9.83
C THR A 425 12.11 26.52 -9.42
N GLU A 426 11.77 25.24 -9.53
CA GLU A 426 12.73 24.14 -9.30
C GLU A 426 13.92 24.24 -10.28
N TRP A 427 13.67 24.56 -11.56
CA TRP A 427 14.72 24.82 -12.53
C TRP A 427 15.62 26.01 -12.12
N ALA A 428 15.03 27.13 -11.68
CA ALA A 428 15.80 28.27 -11.20
C ALA A 428 16.67 27.92 -9.97
N LEU A 429 16.11 27.20 -9.00
CA LEU A 429 16.84 26.73 -7.82
C LEU A 429 17.97 25.76 -8.20
N PHE A 430 17.78 24.97 -9.25
CA PHE A 430 18.79 24.07 -9.78
C PHE A 430 19.98 24.83 -10.37
N LEU A 431 19.72 25.88 -11.18
CA LEU A 431 20.75 26.77 -11.71
C LEU A 431 21.52 27.48 -10.57
N TRP A 432 20.82 27.86 -9.51
CA TRP A 432 21.44 28.50 -8.37
C TRP A 432 22.27 27.54 -7.50
N LYS A 433 21.66 26.49 -6.95
CA LYS A 433 22.27 25.61 -5.94
C LYS A 433 23.21 24.56 -6.54
N VAL A 434 22.97 24.11 -7.78
CA VAL A 434 23.76 23.05 -8.42
C VAL A 434 24.77 23.62 -9.40
N LYS A 435 24.34 24.50 -10.32
CA LYS A 435 25.25 25.16 -11.27
C LYS A 435 26.03 26.32 -10.63
N GLY A 436 25.53 26.90 -9.54
CA GLY A 436 26.18 28.04 -8.86
C GLY A 436 25.91 29.39 -9.52
N SER A 437 25.00 29.46 -10.50
CA SER A 437 24.75 30.68 -11.28
C SER A 437 23.56 31.46 -10.74
N VAL A 438 23.85 32.43 -9.86
CA VAL A 438 22.85 33.33 -9.28
C VAL A 438 22.15 34.16 -10.37
N GLU A 439 22.91 34.69 -11.33
CA GLU A 439 22.35 35.55 -12.38
C GLU A 439 21.44 34.78 -13.35
N GLU A 440 21.79 33.54 -13.70
CA GLU A 440 20.90 32.73 -14.53
C GLU A 440 19.60 32.37 -13.79
N ALA A 441 19.70 31.99 -12.52
CA ALA A 441 18.53 31.70 -11.70
C ALA A 441 17.61 32.92 -11.56
N ARG A 442 18.17 34.10 -11.27
CA ARG A 442 17.42 35.36 -11.20
C ARG A 442 16.74 35.69 -12.54
N ASN A 443 17.45 35.50 -13.65
CA ASN A 443 16.90 35.72 -14.98
C ASN A 443 15.72 34.79 -15.29
N VAL A 444 15.71 33.55 -14.76
CA VAL A 444 14.56 32.65 -14.91
C VAL A 444 13.33 33.26 -14.23
N PHE A 445 13.43 33.75 -12.98
CA PHE A 445 12.29 34.40 -12.32
C PHE A 445 11.82 35.65 -13.07
N LEU A 446 12.73 36.56 -13.42
CA LEU A 446 12.39 37.82 -14.09
C LEU A 446 11.69 37.63 -15.45
N LYS A 447 12.10 36.63 -16.24
CA LYS A 447 11.50 36.35 -17.55
C LYS A 447 10.14 35.67 -17.45
N ASN A 448 9.88 34.95 -16.36
CA ASN A 448 8.71 34.09 -16.23
C ASN A 448 7.61 34.66 -15.33
N VAL A 449 7.87 35.73 -14.57
CA VAL A 449 6.86 36.36 -13.69
C VAL A 449 5.58 36.74 -14.42
N GLN A 450 5.66 37.19 -15.68
CA GLN A 450 4.48 37.60 -16.46
C GLN A 450 3.52 36.43 -16.74
N TRP A 451 4.01 35.19 -16.73
CA TRP A 451 3.22 33.99 -16.99
C TRP A 451 2.73 33.32 -15.70
N TYR A 452 3.52 33.41 -14.62
CA TYR A 452 3.29 32.64 -13.39
C TYR A 452 3.02 33.50 -12.15
N ALA A 453 2.72 34.79 -12.33
CA ALA A 453 2.39 35.71 -11.22
C ALA A 453 1.20 35.25 -10.36
N ASP A 454 0.35 34.35 -10.86
CA ASP A 454 -0.76 33.80 -10.09
C ASP A 454 -0.39 32.56 -9.28
N SER A 455 0.85 32.06 -9.35
CA SER A 455 1.28 30.92 -8.54
C SER A 455 1.89 31.40 -7.23
N ARG A 456 1.32 30.96 -6.10
CA ARG A 456 1.91 31.19 -4.78
C ARG A 456 3.31 30.62 -4.68
N VAL A 457 3.49 29.39 -5.16
CA VAL A 457 4.79 28.68 -5.13
C VAL A 457 5.86 29.44 -5.90
N PHE A 458 5.49 30.10 -6.99
CA PHE A 458 6.42 30.95 -7.74
C PHE A 458 7.00 32.07 -6.87
N TRP A 459 6.15 32.79 -6.13
CA TRP A 459 6.57 33.85 -5.24
C TRP A 459 7.33 33.34 -4.03
N ASP A 460 6.85 32.28 -3.38
CA ASP A 460 7.51 31.67 -2.22
C ASP A 460 8.96 31.29 -2.58
N LYS A 461 9.17 30.65 -3.73
CA LYS A 461 10.51 30.26 -4.18
C LYS A 461 11.37 31.42 -4.67
N TRP A 462 10.80 32.44 -5.29
CA TRP A 462 11.57 33.63 -5.67
C TRP A 462 12.04 34.42 -4.45
N LEU A 463 11.15 34.58 -3.46
CA LEU A 463 11.51 35.21 -2.18
C LEU A 463 12.55 34.39 -1.43
N GLU A 464 12.38 33.07 -1.33
CA GLU A 464 13.37 32.16 -0.75
C GLU A 464 14.74 32.32 -1.42
N PHE A 465 14.76 32.35 -2.76
CA PHE A 465 15.97 32.55 -3.55
C PHE A 465 16.65 33.88 -3.22
N GLU A 466 15.96 35.02 -3.30
CA GLU A 466 16.63 36.31 -3.09
C GLU A 466 17.05 36.52 -1.64
N LEU A 467 16.22 36.14 -0.66
CA LEU A 467 16.54 36.32 0.77
C LEU A 467 17.79 35.58 1.22
N GLN A 468 18.13 34.47 0.55
CA GLN A 468 19.30 33.65 0.82
C GLN A 468 20.55 34.07 0.03
N GLN A 469 20.49 35.12 -0.81
CA GLN A 469 21.68 35.57 -1.51
C GLN A 469 22.71 36.13 -0.54
N ALA A 470 23.98 35.79 -0.78
CA ALA A 470 25.08 36.35 -0.03
C ALA A 470 25.07 37.88 -0.16
N THR A 471 25.21 38.56 0.97
CA THR A 471 25.20 40.03 1.06
C THR A 471 26.41 40.51 1.85
N SER A 472 26.79 41.76 1.63
CA SER A 472 27.74 42.51 2.46
C SER A 472 27.12 43.87 2.81
N THR A 473 27.78 44.65 3.66
CA THR A 473 27.37 46.04 3.94
C THR A 473 27.29 46.89 2.67
N GLU A 474 28.09 46.60 1.64
CA GLU A 474 28.06 47.34 0.37
C GLU A 474 26.92 46.90 -0.56
N LEU A 475 26.41 45.67 -0.39
CA LEU A 475 25.37 45.08 -1.24
C LEU A 475 23.99 45.10 -0.59
N GLU A 476 23.89 45.53 0.67
CA GLU A 476 22.65 45.48 1.45
C GLU A 476 21.54 46.38 0.86
N ASP A 477 21.91 47.56 0.36
CA ASP A 477 20.97 48.45 -0.34
C ASP A 477 20.45 47.81 -1.63
N GLN A 478 21.35 47.22 -2.45
CA GLN A 478 20.97 46.53 -3.69
C GLN A 478 20.09 45.31 -3.41
N HIS A 479 20.38 44.57 -2.33
CA HIS A 479 19.57 43.46 -1.88
C HIS A 479 18.17 43.95 -1.46
N GLY A 480 18.10 45.06 -0.72
CA GLY A 480 16.83 45.72 -0.36
C GLY A 480 16.00 46.13 -1.58
N ASP A 481 16.63 46.72 -2.60
CA ASP A 481 15.97 47.10 -3.84
C ASP A 481 15.39 45.88 -4.59
N ARG A 482 16.12 44.75 -4.61
CA ARG A 482 15.63 43.50 -5.22
C ARG A 482 14.43 42.92 -4.48
N ILE A 483 14.48 42.86 -3.15
CA ILE A 483 13.35 42.38 -2.34
C ILE A 483 12.13 43.29 -2.56
N LYS A 484 12.33 44.61 -2.53
CA LYS A 484 11.27 45.58 -2.82
C LYS A 484 10.67 45.37 -4.21
N GLN A 485 11.51 45.16 -5.23
CA GLN A 485 11.06 44.89 -6.59
C GLN A 485 10.14 43.66 -6.65
N ILE A 486 10.45 42.57 -5.93
CA ILE A 486 9.59 41.39 -5.89
C ILE A 486 8.20 41.75 -5.36
N PHE A 487 8.11 42.55 -4.29
CA PHE A 487 6.82 42.95 -3.73
C PHE A 487 6.06 43.96 -4.59
N ASP A 488 6.77 44.81 -5.34
CA ASP A 488 6.15 45.69 -6.34
C ASP A 488 5.55 44.87 -7.51
N GLU A 489 6.26 43.82 -7.95
CA GLU A 489 5.80 42.88 -8.97
C GLU A 489 4.62 42.01 -8.47
N LEU A 490 4.71 41.48 -7.24
CA LEU A 490 3.63 40.72 -6.60
C LEU A 490 2.35 41.55 -6.52
N ARG A 491 2.46 42.83 -6.17
CA ARG A 491 1.31 43.73 -6.11
C ARG A 491 0.67 43.95 -7.47
N SER A 492 1.49 44.20 -8.49
CA SER A 492 1.02 44.66 -9.80
C SER A 492 0.59 43.54 -10.74
N LYS A 493 1.21 42.36 -10.66
CA LYS A 493 1.00 41.26 -11.61
C LYS A 493 0.15 40.11 -11.07
N SER A 494 0.12 39.90 -9.75
CA SER A 494 -0.54 38.73 -9.17
C SER A 494 -2.02 38.94 -8.89
N ARG A 495 -2.84 37.93 -9.19
CA ARG A 495 -4.26 37.85 -8.83
C ARG A 495 -4.52 36.97 -7.60
N LEU A 496 -3.47 36.61 -6.85
CA LEU A 496 -3.58 35.86 -5.59
C LEU A 496 -4.50 36.56 -4.59
N SER A 497 -5.13 35.76 -3.72
CA SER A 497 -6.03 36.25 -2.70
C SER A 497 -5.36 37.25 -1.77
N ALA A 498 -6.16 38.14 -1.20
CA ALA A 498 -5.68 39.09 -0.19
C ALA A 498 -5.06 38.38 1.03
N SER A 499 -5.54 37.18 1.38
CA SER A 499 -4.98 36.38 2.47
C SER A 499 -3.56 35.92 2.14
N THR A 500 -3.37 35.29 0.98
CA THR A 500 -2.07 34.82 0.53
C THR A 500 -1.09 35.97 0.33
N LYS A 501 -1.52 37.09 -0.27
CA LYS A 501 -0.69 38.30 -0.38
C LYS A 501 -0.25 38.81 0.99
N LYS A 502 -1.15 38.86 1.99
CA LYS A 502 -0.81 39.26 3.36
C LYS A 502 0.26 38.35 3.97
N GLU A 503 0.15 37.03 3.82
CA GLU A 503 1.18 36.08 4.28
C GLU A 503 2.55 36.36 3.64
N LEU A 504 2.59 36.60 2.34
CA LEU A 504 3.83 36.96 1.64
C LEU A 504 4.39 38.29 2.14
N TYR A 505 3.55 39.31 2.35
CA TYR A 505 3.97 40.62 2.87
C TYR A 505 4.49 40.57 4.32
N GLN A 506 4.06 39.59 5.13
CA GLN A 506 4.65 39.40 6.47
C GLN A 506 6.15 39.12 6.37
N ILE A 507 6.60 38.37 5.35
CA ILE A 507 8.02 38.13 5.08
C ILE A 507 8.74 39.45 4.80
N TYR A 508 8.14 40.35 4.02
CA TYR A 508 8.73 41.65 3.74
C TYR A 508 8.85 42.53 4.98
N LEU A 509 7.79 42.56 5.80
CA LEU A 509 7.77 43.29 7.05
C LEU A 509 8.87 42.79 8.00
N SER A 510 9.06 41.48 8.12
CA SER A 510 10.18 40.89 8.87
C SER A 510 11.54 41.27 8.28
N TYR A 511 11.69 41.26 6.95
CA TYR A 511 12.91 41.69 6.28
C TYR A 511 13.26 43.15 6.60
N LEU A 512 12.28 44.07 6.51
CA LEU A 512 12.48 45.49 6.82
C LEU A 512 12.91 45.71 8.27
N GLN A 513 12.40 44.92 9.21
CA GLN A 513 12.79 44.96 10.62
C GLN A 513 14.23 44.49 10.85
N GLN A 514 14.63 43.41 10.19
CA GLN A 514 15.90 42.74 10.47
C GLN A 514 17.06 43.29 9.67
N ARG A 515 16.81 43.75 8.43
CA ARG A 515 17.84 44.06 7.42
C ARG A 515 17.61 45.38 6.68
N GLY A 516 16.56 46.13 7.05
CA GLY A 516 16.26 47.39 6.40
C GLY A 516 17.17 48.53 6.85
N GLY A 517 17.43 49.48 5.93
CA GLY A 517 18.20 50.69 6.24
C GLY A 517 17.46 51.70 7.12
N LYS A 518 18.02 52.92 7.25
CA LYS A 518 17.53 53.98 8.17
C LYS A 518 16.04 54.31 8.04
N ASP A 519 15.48 54.23 6.83
CA ASP A 519 14.06 54.54 6.56
C ASP A 519 13.15 53.31 6.53
N ALA A 520 13.66 52.12 6.82
CA ALA A 520 12.90 50.87 6.72
C ALA A 520 11.67 50.84 7.62
N MET A 521 11.74 51.41 8.82
CA MET A 521 10.58 51.45 9.72
C MET A 521 9.48 52.40 9.22
N LYS A 522 9.82 53.43 8.45
CA LYS A 522 8.82 54.26 7.76
C LYS A 522 8.13 53.47 6.65
N GLN A 523 8.91 52.70 5.89
CA GLN A 523 8.36 51.82 4.85
C GLN A 523 7.50 50.71 5.45
N PHE A 524 7.94 50.12 6.56
CA PHE A 524 7.19 49.11 7.32
C PHE A 524 5.79 49.62 7.67
N LEU A 525 5.70 50.79 8.32
CA LEU A 525 4.42 51.35 8.74
C LEU A 525 3.54 51.77 7.55
N ALA A 526 4.14 52.17 6.43
CA ALA A 526 3.39 52.44 5.20
C ALA A 526 2.78 51.17 4.63
N ILE A 527 3.56 50.09 4.52
CA ILE A 527 3.11 48.78 4.01
C ILE A 527 2.09 48.16 4.96
N ASP A 528 2.32 48.21 6.27
CA ASP A 528 1.39 47.71 7.29
C ASP A 528 0.00 48.35 7.13
N ARG A 529 -0.03 49.68 7.03
CA ARG A 529 -1.26 50.43 6.76
C ARG A 529 -1.92 50.07 5.43
N GLU A 530 -1.13 49.91 4.36
CA GLU A 530 -1.63 49.67 3.00
C GLU A 530 -2.09 48.22 2.77
N ILE A 531 -1.49 47.25 3.45
CA ILE A 531 -1.76 45.82 3.24
C ILE A 531 -2.68 45.26 4.34
N PHE A 532 -2.44 45.62 5.60
CA PHE A 532 -3.15 45.08 6.77
C PHE A 532 -4.20 46.03 7.35
N GLY A 533 -4.23 47.29 6.89
CA GLY A 533 -5.24 48.26 7.29
C GLY A 533 -6.68 47.91 6.88
N PRO A 534 -7.68 48.67 7.37
CA PRO A 534 -9.08 48.47 7.02
C PRO A 534 -9.34 48.68 5.52
N SER A 535 -10.46 48.14 5.02
CA SER A 535 -10.83 48.15 3.60
C SER A 535 -10.88 49.55 2.96
N SER A 536 -11.13 50.60 3.73
CA SER A 536 -11.14 51.99 3.25
C SER A 536 -9.75 52.51 2.81
N ILE A 537 -8.68 51.93 3.32
CA ILE A 537 -7.30 52.35 3.04
C ILE A 537 -6.45 51.23 2.40
N SER A 538 -6.84 49.96 2.61
CA SER A 538 -6.11 48.81 2.09
C SER A 538 -6.06 48.82 0.56
N LEU A 539 -4.86 48.67 0.01
CA LEU A 539 -4.65 48.54 -1.44
C LEU A 539 -5.22 47.22 -1.96
N LEU A 540 -5.13 46.14 -1.16
CA LEU A 540 -5.69 44.83 -1.52
C LEU A 540 -7.23 44.83 -1.57
N ALA A 541 -7.90 45.77 -0.89
CA ALA A 541 -9.35 45.92 -0.96
C ALA A 541 -9.80 46.77 -2.16
N LYS A 542 -8.93 47.65 -2.68
CA LYS A 542 -9.22 48.47 -3.87
C LYS A 542 -9.11 47.69 -5.17
N ASP A 543 -8.23 46.68 -5.21
CA ASP A 543 -8.09 45.79 -6.37
C ASP A 543 -9.36 44.97 -6.67
N LYS A 544 -10.25 44.76 -5.68
CA LYS A 544 -11.56 44.11 -5.86
C LYS A 544 -12.56 44.91 -6.70
N VAL A 545 -12.34 46.21 -6.91
CA VAL A 545 -13.36 47.12 -7.47
C VAL A 545 -12.99 47.67 -8.86
N GLY A 546 -11.83 47.35 -9.43
CA GLY A 546 -11.56 47.73 -10.82
C GLY A 546 -10.11 47.84 -11.25
N GLY A 547 -9.34 46.75 -11.19
CA GLY A 547 -8.15 46.65 -12.04
C GLY A 547 -8.60 46.58 -13.50
N LYS A 548 -8.38 47.64 -14.28
CA LYS A 548 -8.57 47.61 -15.74
C LYS A 548 -7.25 47.31 -16.42
N GLU A 549 -7.13 46.17 -17.08
CA GLU A 549 -6.09 45.92 -18.07
C GLU A 549 -6.75 46.09 -19.45
N ASN A 550 -6.25 47.02 -20.28
CA ASN A 550 -6.79 47.31 -21.62
C ASN A 550 -8.31 47.60 -21.69
N GLY A 551 -8.90 48.16 -20.63
CA GLY A 551 -10.31 48.54 -20.59
C GLY A 551 -11.28 47.43 -20.16
N ALA A 552 -10.80 46.20 -19.91
CA ALA A 552 -11.57 45.12 -19.29
C ALA A 552 -11.17 44.97 -17.81
N ALA A 553 -12.15 44.68 -16.94
CA ALA A 553 -11.88 44.37 -15.54
C ALA A 553 -11.07 43.05 -15.46
N VAL A 554 -9.95 43.06 -14.72
CA VAL A 554 -9.19 41.86 -14.39
C VAL A 554 -10.08 41.01 -13.49
N ALA A 555 -10.61 39.92 -14.04
CA ALA A 555 -11.48 39.01 -13.31
C ALA A 555 -10.68 38.30 -12.20
N GLU A 556 -11.28 38.19 -11.02
CA GLU A 556 -10.77 37.32 -9.95
C GLU A 556 -10.66 35.87 -10.46
N LEU A 557 -9.69 35.12 -9.93
CA LEU A 557 -9.60 33.68 -10.21
C LEU A 557 -10.86 33.00 -9.68
N ASP A 558 -11.42 32.08 -10.46
CA ASP A 558 -12.48 31.21 -9.96
C ASP A 558 -11.96 30.34 -8.80
N GLU A 559 -12.88 29.78 -8.03
CA GLU A 559 -12.53 29.08 -6.79
C GLU A 559 -11.59 27.88 -7.00
N VAL A 560 -11.77 27.12 -8.08
CA VAL A 560 -10.95 25.93 -8.38
C VAL A 560 -9.55 26.37 -8.80
N THR A 561 -9.45 27.36 -9.68
CA THR A 561 -8.17 27.92 -10.11
C THR A 561 -7.42 28.55 -8.95
N ARG A 562 -8.11 29.28 -8.06
CA ARG A 562 -7.53 29.88 -6.85
C ARG A 562 -6.97 28.80 -5.90
N TYR A 563 -7.69 27.70 -5.71
CA TYR A 563 -7.21 26.60 -4.87
C TYR A 563 -5.89 26.03 -5.39
N ARG A 564 -5.77 25.81 -6.71
CA ARG A 564 -4.53 25.32 -7.34
C ARG A 564 -3.40 26.36 -7.31
N ALA A 565 -3.74 27.62 -7.58
CA ALA A 565 -2.82 28.77 -7.52
C ALA A 565 -2.15 28.93 -6.15
N GLU A 566 -2.91 28.69 -5.08
CA GLU A 566 -2.51 28.90 -3.69
C GLU A 566 -2.11 27.60 -2.96
N ALA A 567 -2.13 26.47 -3.67
CA ALA A 567 -1.73 25.17 -3.13
C ALA A 567 -0.26 25.16 -2.69
N ARG A 568 0.02 24.39 -1.63
CA ARG A 568 1.37 24.06 -1.19
C ARG A 568 1.62 22.58 -1.50
N TYR A 569 2.76 22.29 -2.11
CA TYR A 569 3.15 20.93 -2.44
C TYR A 569 4.11 20.40 -1.38
N LEU A 570 3.84 19.19 -0.90
CA LEU A 570 4.67 18.47 0.06
C LEU A 570 5.16 17.18 -0.59
N ARG A 571 6.34 16.72 -0.18
CA ARG A 571 6.87 15.42 -0.61
C ARG A 571 6.23 14.29 0.18
N TYR A 572 6.12 13.10 -0.39
CA TYR A 572 5.44 11.96 0.27
C TYR A 572 6.05 11.62 1.63
N TYR A 573 7.36 11.82 1.81
CA TYR A 573 8.04 11.56 3.07
C TYR A 573 7.87 12.70 4.10
N GLU A 574 7.46 13.89 3.67
CA GLU A 574 7.07 15.00 4.56
C GLU A 574 5.63 14.82 5.07
N LEU A 575 4.83 14.01 4.35
CA LEU A 575 3.49 13.59 4.73
C LEU A 575 3.48 12.38 5.69
N GLN A 576 4.62 11.73 5.93
CA GLN A 576 4.76 10.70 6.97
C GLN A 576 4.77 11.37 8.35
N GLY A 577 3.59 11.78 8.83
CA GLY A 577 3.37 12.28 10.19
C GLY A 577 3.29 11.13 11.22
N GLU A 578 3.49 11.46 12.50
CA GLU A 578 3.17 10.51 13.57
C GLU A 578 1.67 10.15 13.50
N PRO A 579 1.32 8.86 13.63
CA PRO A 579 -0.09 8.47 13.61
C PRO A 579 -0.85 9.18 14.71
N ASP A 580 -2.08 9.62 14.44
CA ASP A 580 -2.99 10.02 15.52
C ASP A 580 -3.33 8.78 16.35
N LEU A 581 -2.62 8.63 17.48
CA LEU A 581 -2.75 7.49 18.40
C LEU A 581 -4.02 7.57 19.25
N GLU A 582 -4.71 8.71 19.29
CA GLU A 582 -5.85 8.97 20.18
C GLU A 582 -7.19 9.12 19.44
N GLY A 583 -7.17 9.23 18.11
CA GLY A 583 -8.37 9.38 17.29
C GLY A 583 -9.27 8.13 17.30
N GLN A 584 -10.53 8.28 17.72
CA GLN A 584 -11.60 7.29 17.50
C GLN A 584 -12.15 7.31 16.05
N ALA A 585 -11.53 8.08 15.16
CA ALA A 585 -11.98 8.25 13.77
C ALA A 585 -11.46 7.13 12.86
N THR A 586 -12.02 7.05 11.65
CA THR A 586 -11.42 6.26 10.57
C THR A 586 -10.11 6.91 10.14
N ALA A 587 -9.11 6.07 9.85
CA ALA A 587 -7.83 6.50 9.36
C ALA A 587 -7.89 6.63 7.82
N PRO A 588 -7.69 7.83 7.26
CA PRO A 588 -7.73 8.02 5.82
C PRO A 588 -6.62 7.23 5.14
N PHE A 589 -6.88 6.78 3.91
CA PHE A 589 -5.87 6.04 3.13
C PHE A 589 -4.61 6.87 2.80
N ASN A 590 -4.74 8.22 2.83
CA ASN A 590 -3.76 9.25 2.43
C ASN A 590 -3.23 9.12 1.00
#